data_AF-A0A1D6IB95-F1
#
_entry.id   AF-A0A1D6IB95-F1
#
_cell.length_a   1.000
_cell.length_b   1.000
_cell.length_c   1.000
_cell.angle_alpha   90.00
_cell.angle_beta   90.00
_cell.angle_gamma   90.00
#
_symmetry.space_group_name_H-M   'P 1'
#
loop_
_entity.id
_entity.type
_entity.pdbx_description
1 polymer ?
#
loop_
_entity_poly.entity_id
_entity_poly.type
_entity_poly.pdbx_seq_one_letter_code
_entity_poly.pdbx_strand_id
1 'polypeptide(L)' 'MRSFCNMEPAAVKGISCRFLHHVYPGETLVTEMWLEGQSRRVYYRTKAKERGRAVLSGYVLLRNVSSPL' A
#
# COMPACT_ATOMS: atom_id res chain seq x y z
N MET A 1 2.46 6.30 2.86
CA MET A 1 3.12 6.83 4.08
C MET A 1 2.31 7.92 4.78
N ARG A 2 1.75 8.91 4.05
CA ARG A 2 0.93 9.97 4.68
C ARG A 2 -0.27 9.42 5.47
N SER A 3 -0.98 8.42 4.93
CA SER A 3 -2.24 7.95 5.51
C SER A 3 -2.11 7.11 6.79
N PHE A 4 -1.07 6.28 6.94
CA PHE A 4 -0.96 5.32 8.05
C PHE A 4 0.31 5.44 8.89
N CYS A 5 1.26 6.30 8.49
CA CYS A 5 2.54 6.41 9.17
C CYS A 5 2.83 7.82 9.68
N ASN A 6 1.89 8.78 9.60
CA ASN A 6 2.10 10.19 9.98
C ASN A 6 3.39 10.80 9.40
N MET A 7 3.78 10.36 8.20
CA MET A 7 5.05 10.70 7.53
C MET A 7 6.33 10.27 8.28
N GLU A 8 6.23 9.45 9.33
CA GLU A 8 7.35 8.88 10.07
C GLU A 8 7.85 7.60 9.37
N PRO A 9 9.03 7.61 8.73
CA PRO A 9 9.56 6.44 8.04
C PRO A 9 9.88 5.29 9.00
N ALA A 10 10.27 5.59 10.25
CA ALA A 10 10.60 4.57 11.24
C ALA A 10 9.41 3.69 11.66
N ALA A 11 8.18 4.14 11.38
CA ALA A 11 6.97 3.38 11.66
C ALA A 11 6.85 2.10 10.81
N VAL A 12 7.51 2.04 9.65
CA VAL A 12 7.50 0.86 8.76
C VAL A 12 8.51 -0.17 9.27
N LYS A 13 8.01 -1.37 9.60
CA LYS A 13 8.84 -2.53 9.97
C LYS A 13 9.26 -3.33 8.74
N GLY A 14 8.41 -3.42 7.74
CA GLY A 14 8.69 -4.15 6.51
C GLY A 14 7.60 -3.99 5.46
N ILE A 15 7.94 -4.29 4.22
CA ILE A 15 7.03 -4.21 3.08
C ILE A 15 7.10 -5.56 2.34
N SER A 16 5.95 -6.14 2.06
CA SER A 16 5.82 -7.33 1.22
C SER A 16 4.96 -6.97 0.01
N CYS A 17 5.38 -7.41 -1.17
CA CYS A 17 4.63 -7.19 -2.40
C CYS A 17 4.76 -8.36 -3.37
N ARG A 18 3.73 -8.51 -4.21
CA ARG A 18 3.72 -9.36 -5.38
C ARG A 18 3.42 -8.52 -6.60
N PHE A 19 4.27 -8.65 -7.62
CA PHE A 19 4.02 -8.10 -8.95
C PHE A 19 3.06 -9.02 -9.69
N LEU A 20 1.94 -8.47 -10.14
CA LEU A 20 0.88 -9.21 -10.83
C LEU A 20 0.93 -8.97 -12.34
N HIS A 21 1.17 -7.72 -12.75
CA HIS A 21 1.23 -7.30 -14.15
C HIS A 21 2.28 -6.20 -14.34
N HIS A 22 2.72 -6.01 -15.59
CA HIS A 22 3.60 -4.91 -15.97
C HIS A 22 2.87 -3.55 -15.97
N VAL A 23 3.66 -2.50 -15.81
CA VAL A 23 3.24 -1.08 -15.88
C VAL A 23 3.97 -0.43 -17.06
N TYR A 24 3.29 0.41 -17.81
CA TYR A 24 3.91 1.22 -18.86
C TYR A 24 4.30 2.61 -18.34
N PRO A 25 5.43 3.18 -18.80
CA PRO A 25 5.78 4.57 -18.48
C PRO A 25 4.65 5.54 -18.87
N GLY A 26 4.29 6.44 -17.96
CA GLY A 26 3.20 7.40 -18.16
C GLY A 26 1.84 6.95 -17.63
N GLU A 27 1.68 5.68 -17.22
CA GLU A 27 0.46 5.23 -16.54
C GLU A 27 0.34 5.80 -15.12
N THR A 28 -0.88 6.13 -14.73
CA THR A 28 -1.21 6.60 -13.38
C THR A 28 -1.45 5.40 -12.46
N LEU A 29 -0.66 5.30 -11.39
CA LEU A 29 -0.85 4.27 -10.37
C LEU A 29 -1.78 4.75 -9.26
N VAL A 30 -2.87 4.01 -9.04
CA VAL A 30 -3.81 4.25 -7.94
C VAL A 30 -3.59 3.17 -6.89
N THR A 31 -3.12 3.57 -5.70
CA THR A 31 -2.91 2.67 -4.57
C THR A 31 -4.05 2.77 -3.57
N GLU A 32 -4.81 1.70 -3.47
CA GLU A 32 -5.83 1.47 -2.44
C GLU A 32 -5.14 0.83 -1.23
N MET A 33 -5.39 1.35 -0.03
CA MET A 33 -4.84 0.81 1.23
C MET A 33 -5.96 0.63 2.23
N TRP A 34 -5.94 -0.46 2.99
CA TRP A 34 -6.92 -0.73 4.03
C TRP A 34 -6.33 -1.52 5.20
N LEU A 35 -6.95 -1.38 6.36
CA LEU A 35 -6.65 -2.15 7.56
C LEU A 35 -7.69 -3.25 7.73
N GLU A 36 -7.25 -4.43 8.16
CA GLU A 36 -8.13 -5.51 8.57
C GLU A 36 -8.11 -5.56 10.12
N GLY A 37 -9.15 -5.00 10.74
CA GLY A 37 -9.26 -4.89 12.20
C GLY A 37 -8.14 -4.07 12.85
N GLN A 38 -7.70 -4.49 14.05
CA GLN A 38 -6.58 -3.87 14.80
C GLN A 38 -5.20 -4.43 14.39
N SER A 39 -5.08 -4.98 13.18
CA SER A 39 -3.85 -5.62 12.70
C SER A 39 -2.75 -4.60 12.41
N ARG A 40 -1.50 -4.98 12.71
CA ARG A 40 -0.28 -4.22 12.34
C ARG A 40 0.05 -4.27 10.85
N ARG A 41 -0.82 -4.87 10.03
CA ARG A 41 -0.65 -5.03 8.59
C ARG A 41 -1.64 -4.13 7.86
N VAL A 42 -1.10 -3.18 7.11
CA VAL A 42 -1.87 -2.38 6.14
C VAL A 42 -1.79 -3.11 4.81
N TYR A 43 -2.92 -3.62 4.33
CA TYR A 43 -3.00 -4.21 3.01
C TYR A 43 -3.09 -3.12 1.96
N TYR A 44 -2.50 -3.39 0.80
CA TYR A 44 -2.58 -2.45 -0.30
C TYR A 44 -2.63 -3.16 -1.65
N ARG A 45 -3.31 -2.50 -2.58
CA ARG A 45 -3.40 -2.89 -3.98
C ARG A 45 -3.21 -1.68 -4.85
N THR A 46 -2.33 -1.80 -5.84
CA THR A 46 -2.07 -0.75 -6.81
C THR A 46 -2.62 -1.17 -8.17
N LYS A 47 -3.35 -0.27 -8.82
CA LYS A 47 -3.91 -0.45 -10.15
C LYS A 47 -3.31 0.55 -11.12
N ALA A 48 -3.06 0.14 -12.36
CA ALA A 48 -2.86 1.07 -13.48
C ALA A 48 -4.23 1.64 -13.86
N LYS A 49 -4.42 2.95 -13.67
CA LYS A 49 -5.72 3.63 -13.82
C LYS A 49 -6.27 3.48 -15.23
N GLU A 50 -5.42 3.66 -16.23
CA GLU A 50 -5.75 3.65 -17.65
C GLU A 50 -6.26 2.29 -18.11
N ARG A 51 -5.82 1.20 -17.45
CA ARG A 51 -6.19 -0.18 -17.80
C ARG A 51 -7.15 -0.83 -16.81
N GLY A 52 -7.39 -0.20 -15.66
CA GLY A 52 -8.18 -0.76 -14.57
C GLY A 52 -7.61 -2.06 -13.98
N ARG A 53 -6.34 -2.41 -14.24
CA ARG A 53 -5.74 -3.68 -13.82
C ARG A 53 -4.88 -3.52 -12.58
N ALA A 54 -4.99 -4.47 -11.66
CA ALA A 54 -4.11 -4.54 -10.49
C ALA A 54 -2.71 -4.98 -10.93
N VAL A 55 -1.72 -4.12 -10.70
CA VAL A 55 -0.33 -4.35 -11.10
C VAL A 55 0.51 -4.86 -9.93
N LEU A 56 0.14 -4.48 -8.71
CA LEU A 56 0.86 -4.86 -7.50
C LEU A 56 -0.13 -5.05 -6.35
N SER A 57 0.11 -6.07 -5.53
CA SER A 57 -0.64 -6.30 -4.29
C SER A 57 0.31 -6.71 -3.17
N GLY A 58 0.01 -6.33 -1.93
CA GLY A 58 0.83 -6.72 -0.80
C GLY A 58 0.35 -6.15 0.52
N TYR A 59 1.25 -6.13 1.49
CA TYR A 59 1.01 -5.49 2.77
C TYR A 59 2.25 -4.75 3.28
N VAL A 60 2.03 -3.73 4.08
CA VAL A 60 3.04 -3.02 4.86
C VAL A 60 2.87 -3.42 6.31
N LEU A 61 3.94 -3.91 6.93
CA LEU A 61 3.98 -4.21 8.35
C LEU A 61 4.44 -2.95 9.09
N LEU A 62 3.61 -2.46 10.01
CA LEU A 62 3.92 -1.32 10.86
C LEU A 62 4.42 -1.77 12.23
N ARG A 63 5.28 -0.96 12.85
CA ARG A 63 5.72 -1.18 14.23
C ARG A 63 4.57 -0.93 15.21
N ASN A 64 3.87 0.19 15.01
CA ASN A 64 2.68 0.61 15.75
C ASN A 64 1.59 1.02 14.75
N VAL A 65 0.33 0.70 15.05
CA VAL A 65 -0.81 1.16 14.27
C VAL A 65 -1.30 2.44 14.91
N SER A 66 -1.14 3.57 14.22
CA SER A 66 -1.92 4.77 14.51
C SER A 66 -3.14 4.72 13.60
N SER A 67 -4.33 4.86 14.18
CA SER A 67 -5.58 4.96 13.43
C SER A 67 -5.43 6.05 12.36
N PRO A 68 -5.85 5.83 11.10
CA PRO A 68 -5.91 6.93 10.14
C PRO A 68 -6.87 7.99 10.70
N LEU A 69 -6.41 9.26 10.73
CA LEU A 69 -7.27 10.42 10.96
C LEU A 69 -8.25 10.60 9.80
#